data_AF-A0A9P1SV28-F1
#
_entry.id   AF-A0A9P1SV28-F1
#
_cell.length_a   1.000
_cell.length_b   1.000
_cell.length_c   1.000
_cell.angle_alpha   90.00
_cell.angle_beta   90.00
_cell.angle_gamma   90.00
#
_symmetry.space_group_name_H-M   'P 1'
#
loop_
_entity.id
_entity.type
_entity.pdbx_description
1 polymer ?
#
loop_
_entity_poly.entity_id
_entity_poly.type
_entity_poly.pdbx_seq_one_letter_code
_entity_poly.pdbx_strand_id
1 'polypeptide(L)'
;MTRQLVMAKNLTSGIGVVFYRTADLMLRYEIGQEDLLRSYGPFNSLRDAVEHFKIEYQKRVAASKRSPEEQELIDQFNAWDGDLQDMEGFTHDR
;
A
#
# COMPACT_ATOMS: atom_id res chain seq x y z
N MET A 1 13.31 -1.18 17.03
CA MET A 1 11.83 -1.13 16.98
C MET A 1 11.37 -2.27 16.10
N THR A 2 10.58 -3.20 16.63
CA THR A 2 10.11 -4.36 15.86
C THR A 2 9.02 -3.90 14.90
N ARG A 3 9.30 -3.90 13.59
CA ARG A 3 8.32 -3.68 12.53
C ARG A 3 7.96 -5.04 11.96
N GLN A 4 6.70 -5.43 12.04
CA GLN A 4 6.23 -6.64 11.38
C GLN A 4 5.83 -6.27 9.96
N LEU A 5 6.57 -6.77 8.97
CA LEU A 5 6.18 -6.61 7.58
C LEU A 5 4.82 -7.28 7.35
N VAL A 6 3.86 -6.52 6.84
CA VAL A 6 2.54 -7.03 6.45
C VAL A 6 2.55 -7.29 4.95
N MET A 7 3.02 -6.32 4.17
CA MET A 7 3.05 -6.40 2.71
C MET A 7 4.11 -5.46 2.15
N ALA A 8 4.81 -5.86 1.09
CA ALA A 8 5.68 -4.97 0.33
C ALA A 8 5.46 -5.19 -1.16
N LYS A 9 5.50 -4.12 -1.94
CA LYS A 9 5.41 -4.20 -3.40
C LYS A 9 6.22 -3.11 -4.06
N ASN A 10 6.88 -3.48 -5.14
CA ASN A 10 7.49 -2.54 -6.05
C ASN A 10 6.48 -2.28 -7.18
N LEU A 11 6.15 -1.02 -7.36
CA LEU A 11 5.30 -0.52 -8.42
C LEU A 11 6.17 -0.11 -9.60
N THR A 12 5.55 0.03 -10.76
CA THR A 12 6.18 0.53 -11.97
C THR A 12 6.78 1.92 -11.71
N SER A 13 7.88 2.26 -12.40
CA SER A 13 8.67 3.49 -12.18
C SER A 13 9.51 3.51 -10.90
N GLY A 14 9.82 2.36 -10.30
CA GLY A 14 10.79 2.26 -9.19
C GLY A 14 10.24 2.73 -7.83
N ILE A 15 8.92 2.83 -7.70
CA ILE A 15 8.26 3.22 -6.45
C ILE A 15 8.01 1.98 -5.62
N GLY A 16 8.65 1.87 -4.45
CA GLY A 16 8.38 0.82 -3.47
C GLY A 16 7.33 1.26 -2.45
N VAL A 17 6.37 0.40 -2.13
CA VAL A 17 5.46 0.59 -0.99
C VAL A 17 5.60 -0.57 -0.02
N VAL A 18 5.72 -0.25 1.28
CA VAL A 18 5.88 -1.24 2.35
C VAL A 18 4.87 -0.95 3.44
N PHE A 19 3.92 -1.86 3.63
CA PHE A 19 2.97 -1.88 4.74
C PHE A 19 3.53 -2.72 5.88
N TYR A 20 3.53 -2.17 7.08
CA TYR A 20 4.02 -2.84 8.28
C TYR A 20 3.15 -2.50 9.49
N ARG A 21 3.13 -3.44 10.44
CA ARG A 21 2.51 -3.25 11.74
C ARG A 21 3.58 -2.87 12.76
N THR A 22 3.33 -1.80 13.52
CA THR A 22 4.19 -1.35 14.61
C THR A 22 3.87 -2.08 15.91
N ALA A 23 4.72 -1.93 16.93
CA ALA A 23 4.58 -2.65 18.20
C ALA A 23 3.30 -2.31 18.98
N ASP A 24 2.68 -1.18 18.68
CA ASP A 24 1.36 -0.73 19.16
C ASP A 24 0.19 -1.33 18.35
N LEU A 25 0.45 -2.36 17.52
CA LEU A 25 -0.51 -3.02 16.64
C LEU A 25 -1.10 -2.12 15.54
N MET A 26 -0.62 -0.89 15.40
CA MET A 26 -1.07 0.04 14.37
C MET A 26 -0.46 -0.30 13.02
N LEU A 27 -1.23 -0.11 11.95
CA LEU A 27 -0.75 -0.34 10.59
C LEU A 27 -0.23 0.98 9.99
N ARG A 28 0.92 0.92 9.34
CA ARG A 28 1.55 2.05 8.66
C ARG A 28 2.07 1.59 7.32
N TYR A 29 2.27 2.52 6.41
CA TYR A 29 3.00 2.23 5.19
C TYR A 29 4.04 3.30 4.86
N GLU A 30 5.11 2.87 4.21
CA GLU A 30 6.17 3.72 3.68
C GLU A 30 6.13 3.64 2.16
N ILE A 31 6.17 4.79 1.47
CA ILE A 31 6.42 4.88 0.03
C ILE A 31 7.85 5.37 -0.14
N GLY A 32 8.68 4.59 -0.82
CA GLY A 32 10.01 4.97 -1.25
C GLY A 32 10.04 5.23 -2.75
N GLN A 33 10.54 6.40 -3.16
CA GLN A 33 10.96 6.65 -4.53
C GLN A 33 12.32 7.33 -4.49
N GLU A 34 13.36 6.62 -4.96
CA GLU A 34 14.77 7.07 -5.08
C GLU A 34 15.37 7.62 -3.77
N ASP A 35 15.00 8.82 -3.33
CA ASP A 35 15.48 9.51 -2.11
C ASP A 35 14.35 9.97 -1.16
N LEU A 36 13.08 9.82 -1.56
CA LEU A 36 11.93 10.26 -0.77
C LEU A 36 11.24 9.05 -0.14
N LEU A 37 11.52 8.83 1.14
CA LEU A 37 10.78 7.90 1.98
C LEU A 37 9.69 8.66 2.75
N ARG A 38 8.42 8.43 2.40
CA ARG A 38 7.27 9.00 3.12
C ARG A 38 6.55 7.92 3.89
N SER A 39 6.39 8.13 5.20
CA SER A 39 5.57 7.28 6.06
C SER A 39 4.17 7.86 6.21
N TYR A 40 3.17 6.99 6.13
CA TYR A 40 1.74 7.29 6.27
C TYR A 40 1.12 6.39 7.35
N GLY A 41 0.11 6.91 8.03
CA GLY A 41 -0.61 6.23 9.12
C GLY A 41 -0.53 6.99 10.46
N PRO A 42 -1.01 6.39 11.57
CA PRO A 42 -1.50 5.02 11.69
C PRO A 42 -2.88 4.78 11.05
N PHE A 43 -3.14 3.55 10.64
CA PHE A 43 -4.41 3.05 10.10
C PHE A 43 -4.92 1.86 10.93
N ASN A 44 -6.24 1.71 10.99
CA ASN A 44 -6.91 0.66 11.76
C ASN A 44 -6.89 -0.70 11.06
N SER A 45 -6.88 -0.71 9.72
CA SER A 45 -6.86 -1.92 8.90
C SER A 45 -5.88 -1.80 7.73
N LEU A 46 -5.49 -2.95 7.16
CA LEU A 46 -4.69 -2.96 5.93
C LEU A 46 -5.48 -2.36 4.77
N ARG A 47 -6.80 -2.62 4.73
CA ARG A 47 -7.72 -2.02 3.78
C ARG A 47 -7.69 -0.49 3.82
N ASP A 48 -7.85 0.13 5.00
CA ASP A 48 -7.81 1.59 5.15
C ASP A 48 -6.49 2.19 4.64
N ALA A 49 -5.37 1.52 4.96
CA ALA A 49 -4.05 1.94 4.53
C ALA A 49 -3.88 1.83 3.01
N VAL A 50 -4.39 0.76 2.40
CA VAL A 50 -4.37 0.55 0.96
C VAL A 50 -5.29 1.54 0.24
N GLU A 51 -6.48 1.81 0.74
CA GLU A 51 -7.39 2.82 0.19
C GLU A 51 -6.77 4.23 0.26
N HIS A 52 -6.17 4.58 1.39
CA HIS A 52 -5.43 5.85 1.52
C HIS A 52 -4.26 5.93 0.53
N PHE A 53 -3.49 4.84 0.38
CA PHE A 53 -2.42 4.75 -0.60
C PHE A 53 -2.94 4.96 -2.03
N LYS A 54 -4.05 4.32 -2.42
CA LYS A 54 -4.68 4.48 -3.74
C LYS A 54 -5.02 5.94 -4.01
N ILE A 55 -5.63 6.65 -3.05
CA ILE A 55 -5.98 8.08 -3.17
C ILE A 55 -4.73 8.95 -3.33
N GLU A 56 -3.72 8.77 -2.48
CA GLU A 56 -2.48 9.56 -2.54
C GLU A 56 -1.70 9.31 -3.84
N TYR A 57 -1.69 8.07 -4.32
CA TYR A 57 -1.07 7.71 -5.58
C TYR A 57 -1.83 8.32 -6.76
N GLN A 58 -3.16 8.22 -6.80
CA GLN A 58 -3.98 8.86 -7.83
C GLN A 58 -3.78 10.38 -7.91
N LYS A 59 -3.59 11.08 -6.78
CA LYS A 59 -3.25 12.51 -6.79
C LYS A 59 -1.89 12.79 -7.42
N ARG A 60 -0.87 11.98 -7.11
CA ARG A 60 0.47 12.09 -7.72
C ARG A 60 0.43 11.81 -9.21
N VAL A 61 -0.35 10.82 -9.60
CA VAL A 61 -0.60 10.43 -10.99
C VAL A 61 -1.33 11.54 -11.74
N ALA A 62 -2.43 12.09 -11.20
CA ALA A 62 -3.14 13.21 -11.81
C ALA A 62 -2.26 14.46 -11.98
N ALA A 63 -1.27 14.65 -11.11
CA ALA A 63 -0.26 15.70 -11.24
C ALA A 63 0.82 15.38 -12.30
N SER A 64 1.04 14.11 -12.63
CA SER A 64 2.04 13.63 -13.59
C SER A 64 1.36 13.22 -14.90
N LYS A 65 1.28 14.11 -15.89
CA LYS A 65 0.63 13.81 -17.18
C LYS A 65 1.23 12.57 -17.88
N ARG A 66 0.50 11.43 -17.86
CA ARG A 66 0.55 10.21 -18.73
C ARG A 66 1.51 9.07 -18.35
N SER A 67 0.97 7.84 -18.27
CA SER A 67 1.32 6.65 -19.07
C SER A 67 0.38 5.44 -18.88
N PRO A 68 0.26 4.53 -19.88
CA PRO A 68 -0.51 3.27 -19.81
C PRO A 68 -0.06 2.29 -18.71
N GLU A 69 1.14 2.47 -18.16
CA GLU A 69 1.64 1.77 -16.96
C GLU A 69 0.75 2.02 -15.72
N GLU A 70 -0.02 3.11 -15.69
CA GLU A 70 -0.97 3.43 -14.61
C GLU A 70 -2.19 2.49 -14.58
N GLN A 71 -2.70 2.09 -15.75
CA GLN A 71 -3.85 1.21 -15.84
C GLN A 71 -3.47 -0.21 -15.39
N GLU A 72 -2.31 -0.70 -15.81
CA GLU A 72 -1.79 -2.00 -15.39
C GLU A 72 -1.56 -2.06 -13.86
N LEU A 73 -1.19 -0.93 -13.24
CA LEU A 73 -1.09 -0.83 -11.79
C LEU A 73 -2.47 -0.86 -11.12
N ILE A 74 -3.46 -0.13 -11.63
CA ILE A 74 -4.85 -0.18 -11.14
C ILE A 74 -5.40 -1.61 -11.24
N ASP A 75 -5.15 -2.30 -12.35
CA ASP A 75 -5.54 -3.71 -12.53
C ASP A 75 -4.80 -4.63 -11.54
N GLN A 76 -3.51 -4.43 -11.31
CA GLN A 76 -2.76 -5.14 -10.26
C GLN A 76 -3.23 -4.79 -8.83
N PHE A 77 -3.82 -3.60 -8.62
CA PHE A 77 -4.40 -3.17 -7.35
C PHE A 77 -5.84 -3.67 -7.15
N ASN A 78 -6.59 -3.89 -8.22
CA ASN A 78 -7.88 -4.58 -8.17
C ASN A 78 -7.69 -6.07 -7.89
N ALA A 79 -6.62 -6.68 -8.41
CA ALA A 79 -6.21 -8.03 -8.02
C ALA A 79 -5.86 -8.12 -6.52
N TRP A 80 -5.28 -7.05 -5.93
CA TRP A 80 -5.04 -6.97 -4.49
C TRP A 80 -6.31 -6.97 -3.63
N ASP A 81 -7.43 -6.43 -4.11
CA ASP A 81 -8.69 -6.41 -3.35
C ASP A 81 -9.22 -7.83 -3.10
N GLY A 82 -9.00 -8.74 -4.07
CA GLY A 82 -9.27 -10.18 -3.92
C GLY A 82 -8.34 -10.85 -2.91
N ASP A 83 -7.02 -10.66 -3.02
CA ASP A 83 -6.04 -11.21 -2.07
C ASP A 83 -6.20 -10.65 -0.64
N LEU A 84 -6.63 -9.39 -0.50
CA LEU A 84 -6.91 -8.76 0.79
C LEU A 84 -8.12 -9.40 1.49
N GLN A 85 -9.18 -9.76 0.75
CA GLN A 85 -10.31 -10.50 1.32
C GLN A 85 -9.89 -11.89 1.81
N ASP A 86 -9.03 -12.59 1.07
CA ASP A 86 -8.48 -13.89 1.49
C ASP A 86 -7.55 -13.75 2.73
N MET A 87 -6.71 -12.73 2.80
CA MET A 87 -5.81 -12.50 3.94
C MET A 87 -6.54 -11.97 5.20
N GLU A 88 -7.56 -11.10 5.07
CA GLU A 88 -8.38 -10.67 6.20
C GLU A 88 -9.27 -11.79 6.74
N GLY A 89 -9.68 -12.73 5.87
CA GLY A 89 -10.39 -13.96 6.25
C GLY A 89 -9.55 -14.90 7.12
N PHE A 90 -8.23 -14.98 6.90
CA PHE A 90 -7.33 -15.78 7.73
C PHE A 90 -7.07 -15.19 9.12
N THR A 91 -7.35 -13.91 9.34
CA THR A 91 -7.20 -13.26 10.65
C THR A 91 -8.47 -13.29 11.52
N HIS A 92 -9.61 -13.74 10.99
CA HIS A 92 -10.88 -13.84 11.74
C HIS A 92 -11.27 -15.26 12.18
N ASP A 93 -10.42 -16.27 11.94
CA ASP A 93 -10.60 -17.59 12.55
C ASP A 93 -9.99 -17.61 13.96
N ARG A 94 -10.70 -17.00 14.92
CA ARG A 94 -10.55 -17.35 16.34
C ARG A 94 -11.75 -16.97 17.21
#